data_AF-A0A2V9A183-F1
#
_entry.id   AF-A0A2V9A183-F1
#
_cell.length_a   1.000
_cell.length_b   1.000
_cell.length_c   1.000
_cell.angle_alpha   90.00
_cell.angle_beta   90.00
_cell.angle_gamma   90.00
#
_symmetry.space_group_name_H-M   'P 1'
#
loop_
_entity.id
_entity.type
_entity.pdbx_description
1 polymer ?
#
loop_
_entity_poly.entity_id
_entity_poly.type
_entity_poly.pdbx_seq_one_letter_code
_entity_poly.pdbx_strand_id
1 'polypeptide(L)'
;MHTTILATFFEFSRTVVSMCSAGILLFLVALWAARADIARAGGLDKIVVLSNLCFAIPLAVFGAEHLSGARFIMLSVPSYMPWRLFWAYFVGFALLSASLSIATKTQVRWSSLLFGIMMFLFVAMVHIPRVLTSPGDRIPWVIVIREMSFAGGAWILAGNAMRGQGKSKLITVGRVLIAIAVLFFGVEHFLHPAGCPGVPLEKLTPAWIPGRLFIGYLTGAILLVAGARILLARKTRIAATYLGTWIVLLVLFIYGPILIAQMSDPSTAAKVEGINYFADTLLFAGAVLSLASATPRTD
;
A
#
# COMPACT_ATOMS: atom_id res chain seq x y z
N MET A 1 44.03 6.05 -12.15
CA MET A 1 42.84 6.89 -12.32
C MET A 1 41.62 6.18 -12.93
N HIS A 2 41.73 4.95 -13.46
CA HIS A 2 40.57 4.20 -13.98
C HIS A 2 39.75 3.42 -12.94
N THR A 3 40.32 3.09 -11.79
CA THR A 3 39.64 2.29 -10.74
C THR A 3 38.58 3.08 -9.96
N THR A 4 38.76 4.39 -9.81
CA THR A 4 37.82 5.28 -9.09
C THR A 4 36.58 5.63 -9.91
N ILE A 5 36.67 5.56 -11.25
CA ILE A 5 35.55 5.81 -12.16
C ILE A 5 34.58 4.62 -12.16
N LEU A 6 35.07 3.38 -12.13
CA LEU A 6 34.20 2.20 -12.01
C LEU A 6 33.50 2.09 -10.64
N ALA A 7 34.14 2.57 -9.56
CA ALA A 7 33.54 2.59 -8.23
C ALA A 7 32.38 3.57 -8.09
N THR A 8 32.35 4.64 -8.90
CA THR A 8 31.25 5.62 -8.91
C THR A 8 30.06 5.18 -9.77
N PHE A 9 30.26 4.25 -10.72
CA PHE A 9 29.17 3.68 -11.53
C PHE A 9 28.35 2.58 -10.81
N PHE A 10 28.84 2.05 -9.69
CA PHE A 10 28.18 1.00 -8.92
C PHE A 10 28.12 1.33 -7.41
N GLU A 11 27.84 2.58 -7.06
CA GLU A 11 27.49 2.89 -5.68
C GLU A 11 26.07 2.34 -5.40
N PHE A 12 26.01 1.06 -5.03
CA PHE A 12 24.75 0.40 -4.69
C PHE A 12 24.18 1.04 -3.43
N SER A 13 23.06 1.74 -3.57
CA SER A 13 22.32 2.24 -2.43
C SER A 13 21.90 1.08 -1.53
N ARG A 14 22.45 1.04 -0.32
CA ARG A 14 22.09 0.06 0.70
C ARG A 14 20.57 0.03 0.94
N THR A 15 19.92 1.19 0.89
CA THR A 15 18.48 1.32 1.08
C THR A 15 17.70 0.64 -0.03
N VAL A 16 18.02 0.95 -1.29
CA VAL A 16 17.38 0.33 -2.47
C VAL A 16 17.55 -1.19 -2.44
N VAL A 17 18.78 -1.67 -2.21
CA VAL A 17 19.07 -3.11 -2.13
C VAL A 17 18.29 -3.77 -1.00
N SER A 18 18.23 -3.15 0.19
CA SER A 18 17.49 -3.68 1.34
C SER A 18 15.99 -3.78 1.05
N MET A 19 15.40 -2.73 0.46
CA MET A 19 13.98 -2.69 0.10
C MET A 19 13.62 -3.77 -0.91
N CYS A 20 14.38 -3.86 -2.01
CA CYS A 20 14.16 -4.88 -3.04
C CYS A 20 14.34 -6.31 -2.49
N SER A 21 15.39 -6.54 -1.69
CA SER A 21 15.67 -7.86 -1.13
C SER A 21 14.56 -8.31 -0.18
N ALA A 22 14.09 -7.42 0.71
CA ALA A 22 12.98 -7.72 1.60
C ALA A 22 11.68 -7.98 0.84
N GLY A 23 11.36 -7.16 -0.16
CA GLY A 23 10.18 -7.34 -1.02
C GLY A 23 10.19 -8.68 -1.76
N ILE A 24 11.31 -9.03 -2.41
CA ILE A 24 11.47 -10.30 -3.15
C ILE A 24 11.37 -11.50 -2.19
N LEU A 25 12.08 -11.46 -1.06
CA LEU A 25 12.06 -12.55 -0.09
C LEU A 25 10.64 -12.80 0.43
N LEU A 26 9.93 -11.74 0.84
CA LEU A 26 8.57 -11.88 1.36
C LEU A 26 7.56 -12.22 0.26
N PHE A 27 7.78 -11.81 -0.99
CA PHE A 27 6.99 -12.29 -2.13
C PHE A 27 7.09 -13.81 -2.25
N LEU A 28 8.31 -14.38 -2.22
CA LEU A 28 8.52 -15.82 -2.32
C LEU A 28 7.90 -16.58 -1.14
N VAL A 29 8.07 -16.08 0.09
CA VAL A 29 7.46 -16.67 1.30
C VAL A 29 5.94 -16.62 1.23
N ALA A 30 5.35 -15.46 0.89
CA ALA A 30 3.90 -15.30 0.79
C ALA A 30 3.31 -16.15 -0.34
N LEU A 31 3.98 -16.25 -1.48
CA LEU A 31 3.55 -17.08 -2.60
C LEU A 31 3.55 -18.57 -2.21
N TRP A 32 4.61 -19.03 -1.54
CA TRP A 32 4.70 -20.38 -1.02
C TRP A 32 3.59 -20.68 0.00
N ALA A 33 3.32 -19.75 0.92
CA ALA A 33 2.25 -19.89 1.91
C ALA A 33 0.85 -19.86 1.28
N ALA A 34 0.66 -19.12 0.18
CA ALA A 34 -0.63 -18.99 -0.51
C ALA A 34 -0.90 -20.08 -1.56
N ARG A 35 0.10 -20.90 -1.94
CA ARG A 35 0.01 -21.86 -3.08
C ARG A 35 -1.23 -22.76 -3.03
N ALA A 36 -1.57 -23.29 -1.86
CA ALA A 36 -2.69 -24.21 -1.69
C ALA A 36 -4.04 -23.50 -1.81
N ASP A 37 -4.10 -22.24 -1.38
CA ASP A 37 -5.31 -21.42 -1.50
C ASP A 37 -5.50 -20.96 -2.95
N ILE A 38 -4.42 -20.59 -3.64
CA ILE A 38 -4.43 -20.24 -5.06
C ILE A 38 -4.87 -21.43 -5.92
N ALA A 39 -4.35 -22.63 -5.62
CA ALA A 39 -4.72 -23.86 -6.33
C ALA A 39 -6.20 -24.22 -6.14
N ARG A 40 -6.77 -23.96 -4.96
CA ARG A 40 -8.17 -24.24 -4.64
C ARG A 40 -9.14 -23.16 -5.13
N ALA A 41 -8.66 -21.93 -5.33
CA ALA A 41 -9.51 -20.82 -5.76
C ALA A 41 -9.85 -20.91 -7.26
N GLY A 42 -11.13 -20.71 -7.59
CA GLY A 42 -11.64 -20.63 -8.96
C GLY A 42 -11.79 -19.18 -9.43
N GLY A 43 -11.57 -18.95 -10.73
CA GLY A 43 -11.84 -17.65 -11.36
C GLY A 43 -11.16 -16.46 -10.67
N LEU A 44 -11.91 -15.38 -10.46
CA LEU A 44 -11.43 -14.14 -9.84
C LEU A 44 -11.12 -14.27 -8.34
N ASP A 45 -11.58 -15.32 -7.66
CA ASP A 45 -11.23 -15.53 -6.25
C ASP A 45 -9.74 -15.82 -6.05
N LYS A 46 -9.02 -16.24 -7.11
CA LYS A 46 -7.56 -16.33 -7.09
C LYS A 46 -6.92 -15.00 -6.69
N ILE A 47 -7.44 -13.87 -7.20
CA ILE A 47 -6.94 -12.54 -6.85
C ILE A 47 -7.26 -12.19 -5.40
N VAL A 48 -8.45 -12.55 -4.90
CA VAL A 48 -8.85 -12.28 -3.51
C VAL A 48 -7.92 -12.97 -2.50
N VAL A 49 -7.47 -14.19 -2.81
CA VAL A 49 -6.49 -14.95 -2.00
C VAL A 49 -5.13 -14.23 -1.92
N LEU A 50 -4.78 -13.38 -2.88
CA LEU A 50 -3.54 -12.61 -2.88
C LEU A 50 -3.57 -11.40 -1.94
N SER A 51 -4.68 -11.11 -1.25
CA SER A 51 -4.77 -9.99 -0.30
C SER A 51 -3.63 -9.97 0.72
N ASN A 52 -3.33 -11.10 1.38
CA ASN A 52 -2.22 -11.20 2.32
C ASN A 52 -0.86 -10.93 1.68
N LEU A 53 -0.65 -11.40 0.44
CA LEU A 53 0.59 -11.18 -0.32
C LEU A 53 0.75 -9.69 -0.65
N CYS A 54 -0.32 -9.04 -1.08
CA CYS A 54 -0.36 -7.61 -1.37
C CYS A 54 -0.15 -6.74 -0.12
N PHE A 55 -0.44 -7.26 1.08
CA PHE A 55 -0.06 -6.62 2.34
C PHE A 55 1.41 -6.90 2.73
N ALA A 56 1.84 -8.15 2.65
CA ALA A 56 3.15 -8.56 3.17
C ALA A 56 4.31 -7.89 2.43
N ILE A 57 4.26 -7.82 1.10
CA ILE A 57 5.36 -7.29 0.30
C ILE A 57 5.64 -5.81 0.62
N PRO A 58 4.65 -4.89 0.56
CA PRO A 58 4.89 -3.50 0.89
C PRO A 58 5.38 -3.29 2.33
N LEU A 59 4.84 -4.03 3.30
CA LEU A 59 5.30 -3.93 4.68
C LEU A 59 6.76 -4.36 4.84
N ALA A 60 7.21 -5.35 4.07
CA ALA A 60 8.61 -5.77 4.05
C ALA A 60 9.50 -4.66 3.48
N VAL A 61 9.07 -4.06 2.37
CA VAL A 61 9.75 -2.96 1.68
C VAL A 61 9.89 -1.75 2.61
N PHE A 62 8.78 -1.25 3.18
CA PHE A 62 8.81 -0.10 4.08
C PHE A 62 9.56 -0.39 5.38
N GLY A 63 9.45 -1.61 5.92
CA GLY A 63 10.23 -2.02 7.08
C GLY A 63 11.73 -1.99 6.81
N ALA A 64 12.15 -2.49 5.65
CA ALA A 64 13.55 -2.43 5.22
C ALA A 64 14.03 -0.99 4.97
N GLU A 65 13.19 -0.13 4.40
CA GLU A 65 13.48 1.31 4.24
C GLU A 65 13.71 1.98 5.61
N HIS A 66 12.87 1.68 6.60
CA HIS A 66 13.01 2.21 7.96
C HIS A 66 14.35 1.82 8.61
N LEU A 67 14.83 0.59 8.40
CA LEU A 67 16.10 0.14 8.99
C LEU A 67 17.31 0.69 8.23
N SER A 68 17.30 0.62 6.90
CA SER A 68 18.44 1.00 6.06
C SER A 68 18.55 2.51 5.82
N GLY A 69 17.41 3.22 5.82
CA GLY A 69 17.27 4.67 5.65
C GLY A 69 16.87 5.42 6.93
N ALA A 70 17.08 4.83 8.12
CA ALA A 70 16.58 5.33 9.41
C ALA A 70 16.84 6.83 9.67
N ARG A 71 18.00 7.35 9.25
CA ARG A 71 18.37 8.77 9.42
C ARG A 71 17.52 9.73 8.58
N PHE A 72 17.04 9.29 7.42
CA PHE A 72 16.10 10.07 6.62
C PHE A 72 14.68 9.96 7.21
N ILE A 73 14.27 8.74 7.56
CA ILE A 73 12.95 8.48 8.14
C ILE A 73 12.74 9.21 9.47
N MET A 74 13.77 9.31 10.31
CA MET A 74 13.65 10.02 11.59
C MET A 74 13.25 11.48 11.43
N LEU A 75 13.51 12.10 10.26
CA LEU A 75 13.11 13.48 9.96
C LEU A 75 11.58 13.63 9.90
N SER A 76 10.86 12.55 9.57
CA SER A 76 9.39 12.52 9.58
C SER A 76 8.79 12.34 10.97
N VAL A 77 9.56 11.87 11.97
CA VAL A 77 9.09 11.73 13.35
C VAL A 77 8.92 13.14 13.94
N PRO A 78 7.80 13.46 14.61
CA PRO A 78 7.56 14.79 15.16
C PRO A 78 8.70 15.28 16.06
N SER A 79 9.05 16.56 15.93
CA SER A 79 10.21 17.15 16.62
C SER A 79 10.10 17.14 18.14
N TYR A 80 8.88 17.12 18.68
CA TYR A 80 8.62 17.04 20.13
C TYR A 80 8.82 15.64 20.72
N MET A 81 8.93 14.59 19.89
CA MET A 81 9.12 13.23 20.39
C MET A 81 10.60 12.97 20.71
N PRO A 82 10.93 12.47 21.91
CA PRO A 82 12.29 12.04 22.22
C PRO A 82 12.65 10.78 21.43
N TRP A 83 13.97 10.52 21.32
CA TRP A 83 14.52 9.31 20.70
C TRP A 83 13.99 9.04 19.27
N ARG A 84 13.91 10.06 18.42
CA ARG A 84 13.39 9.95 17.03
C ARG A 84 14.01 8.81 16.21
N LEU A 85 15.29 8.51 16.43
CA LEU A 85 15.98 7.40 15.75
C LEU A 85 15.50 6.02 16.24
N PHE A 86 15.22 5.89 17.55
CA PHE A 86 14.64 4.66 18.10
C PHE A 86 13.29 4.37 17.43
N TRP A 87 12.42 5.37 17.27
CA TRP A 87 11.12 5.20 16.62
C TRP A 87 11.25 4.75 15.16
N ALA A 88 12.20 5.31 14.40
CA ALA A 88 12.46 4.87 13.03
C ALA A 88 12.82 3.37 12.98
N TYR A 89 13.72 2.90 13.84
CA TYR A 89 14.08 1.47 13.91
C TYR A 89 12.94 0.59 14.44
N PHE A 90 12.26 1.01 15.51
CA PHE A 90 11.15 0.28 16.12
C PHE A 90 10.03 0.02 15.11
N VAL A 91 9.62 1.06 14.36
CA VAL A 91 8.62 0.92 13.29
C VAL A 91 9.12 -0.01 12.20
N GLY A 92 10.40 0.07 11.81
CA GLY A 92 10.98 -0.85 10.83
C GLY A 92 10.87 -2.33 11.24
N PHE A 93 11.22 -2.65 12.48
CA PHE A 93 11.06 -4.01 13.02
C PHE A 93 9.60 -4.43 13.15
N ALA A 94 8.71 -3.51 13.55
CA ALA A 94 7.27 -3.79 13.65
C ALA A 94 6.66 -4.11 12.27
N LEU A 95 7.04 -3.35 11.23
CA LEU A 95 6.60 -3.57 9.84
C LEU A 95 7.09 -4.92 9.29
N LEU A 96 8.37 -5.26 9.49
CA LEU A 96 8.91 -6.57 9.08
C LEU A 96 8.23 -7.73 9.80
N SER A 97 7.98 -7.58 11.11
CA SER A 97 7.29 -8.60 11.91
C SER A 97 5.84 -8.78 11.45
N ALA A 98 5.13 -7.68 11.17
CA ALA A 98 3.78 -7.72 10.63
C ALA A 98 3.73 -8.34 9.23
N SER A 99 4.70 -8.00 8.36
CA SER A 99 4.86 -8.60 7.04
C SER A 99 4.98 -10.11 7.11
N LEU A 100 5.92 -10.63 7.91
CA LEU A 100 6.15 -12.06 8.06
C LEU A 100 4.94 -12.78 8.66
N SER A 101 4.29 -12.16 9.66
CA SER A 101 3.06 -12.65 10.28
C SER A 101 1.92 -12.80 9.25
N ILE A 102 1.70 -11.78 8.42
CA ILE A 102 0.64 -11.77 7.40
C ILE A 102 0.96 -12.75 6.25
N ALA A 103 2.23 -12.80 5.82
CA ALA A 103 2.70 -13.73 4.78
C ALA A 103 2.50 -15.20 5.17
N THR A 104 2.92 -15.55 6.39
CA THR A 104 2.85 -16.92 6.94
C THR A 104 1.50 -17.26 7.56
N LYS A 105 0.56 -16.31 7.57
CA LYS A 105 -0.76 -16.43 8.20
C LYS A 105 -0.72 -16.79 9.70
N THR A 106 0.37 -16.42 10.38
CA THR A 106 0.60 -16.71 11.79
C THR A 106 0.38 -15.44 12.61
N GLN A 107 -0.48 -15.45 13.62
CA GLN A 107 -0.81 -14.28 14.46
C GLN A 107 -1.39 -13.05 13.70
N VAL A 108 -2.01 -13.27 12.53
CA VAL A 108 -2.58 -12.21 11.66
C VAL A 108 -3.51 -11.25 12.42
N ARG A 109 -4.26 -11.77 13.39
CA ARG A 109 -5.13 -10.96 14.26
C ARG A 109 -4.37 -9.81 14.92
N TRP A 110 -3.29 -10.13 15.61
CA TRP A 110 -2.55 -9.16 16.42
C TRP A 110 -1.68 -8.26 15.56
N SER A 111 -0.97 -8.83 14.59
CA SER A 111 -0.12 -8.05 13.68
C SER A 111 -0.93 -7.02 12.90
N SER A 112 -2.09 -7.41 12.35
CA SER A 112 -2.91 -6.48 11.56
C SER A 112 -3.65 -5.46 12.44
N LEU A 113 -4.02 -5.82 13.68
CA LEU A 113 -4.59 -4.87 14.63
C LEU A 113 -3.58 -3.78 15.01
N LEU A 114 -2.37 -4.19 15.41
CA LEU A 114 -1.29 -3.30 15.80
C LEU A 114 -0.81 -2.44 14.62
N PHE A 115 -0.68 -3.02 13.44
CA PHE A 115 -0.36 -2.28 12.22
C PHE A 115 -1.43 -1.21 11.95
N GLY A 116 -2.73 -1.55 12.01
CA GLY A 116 -3.78 -0.55 11.80
C GLY A 116 -3.80 0.56 12.86
N ILE A 117 -3.52 0.24 14.13
CA ILE A 117 -3.34 1.25 15.20
C ILE A 117 -2.15 2.16 14.87
N MET A 118 -1.02 1.60 14.45
CA MET A 118 0.16 2.37 14.09
C MET A 118 -0.12 3.34 12.94
N MET A 119 -0.81 2.90 11.88
CA MET A 119 -1.18 3.77 10.76
C MET A 119 -2.11 4.90 11.20
N PHE A 120 -3.09 4.61 12.07
CA PHE A 120 -3.96 5.64 12.65
C PHE A 120 -3.16 6.67 13.49
N LEU A 121 -2.17 6.21 14.26
CA LEU A 121 -1.28 7.10 15.03
C LEU A 121 -0.43 7.98 14.12
N PHE A 122 0.08 7.45 12.99
CA PHE A 122 0.78 8.27 12.00
C PHE A 122 -0.13 9.34 11.40
N VAL A 123 -1.38 9.01 11.11
CA VAL A 123 -2.37 10.00 10.68
C VAL A 123 -2.52 11.10 11.73
N ALA A 124 -2.79 10.73 12.98
CA ALA A 124 -3.03 11.69 14.05
C ALA A 124 -1.81 12.58 14.35
N MET A 125 -0.61 12.00 14.39
CA MET A 125 0.59 12.66 14.90
C MET A 125 1.46 13.28 13.81
N VAL A 126 1.40 12.78 12.59
CA VAL A 126 2.28 13.20 11.48
C VAL A 126 1.48 13.88 10.38
N HIS A 127 0.41 13.24 9.89
CA HIS A 127 -0.26 13.71 8.67
C HIS A 127 -1.31 14.79 8.92
N ILE A 128 -2.09 14.73 10.00
CA ILE A 128 -3.03 15.80 10.37
C ILE A 128 -2.30 17.12 10.59
N PRO A 129 -1.19 17.20 11.37
CA PRO A 129 -0.42 18.44 11.47
C PRO A 129 0.04 19.00 10.13
N ARG A 130 0.47 18.15 9.18
CA ARG A 130 0.86 18.59 7.81
C ARG A 130 -0.32 19.14 7.00
N VAL A 131 -1.51 18.57 7.15
CA VAL A 131 -2.73 19.13 6.54
C VAL A 131 -3.03 20.51 7.13
N LEU A 132 -2.92 20.65 8.45
CA LEU A 132 -3.22 21.92 9.13
C LEU A 132 -2.26 23.06 8.74
N THR A 133 -1.03 22.75 8.33
CA THR A 133 -0.09 23.77 7.83
C THR A 133 -0.41 24.24 6.41
N SER A 134 -1.04 23.40 5.59
CA SER A 134 -1.36 23.70 4.18
C SER A 134 -2.71 23.10 3.78
N PRO A 135 -3.85 23.59 4.32
CA PRO A 135 -5.15 22.93 4.17
C PRO A 135 -5.68 22.93 2.73
N GLY A 136 -5.21 23.86 1.88
CA GLY A 136 -5.55 23.93 0.46
C GLY A 136 -4.70 23.03 -0.44
N ASP A 137 -3.66 22.39 0.08
CA ASP A 137 -2.87 21.41 -0.66
C ASP A 137 -3.56 20.05 -0.61
N ARG A 138 -3.86 19.49 -1.79
CA ARG A 138 -4.53 18.19 -1.93
C ARG A 138 -3.65 17.02 -1.47
N ILE A 139 -2.32 17.11 -1.60
CA ILE A 139 -1.43 15.97 -1.39
C ILE A 139 -1.41 15.49 0.08
N PRO A 140 -1.29 16.38 1.09
CA PRO A 140 -1.45 15.99 2.49
C PRO A 140 -2.77 15.28 2.78
N TRP A 141 -3.89 15.72 2.16
CA TRP A 141 -5.18 15.06 2.28
C TRP A 141 -5.18 13.66 1.64
N VAL A 142 -4.64 13.51 0.43
CA VAL A 142 -4.48 12.20 -0.22
C VAL A 142 -3.71 11.24 0.69
N ILE A 143 -2.64 11.70 1.33
CA ILE A 143 -1.84 10.88 2.26
C ILE A 143 -2.66 10.47 3.49
N VAL A 144 -3.36 11.41 4.16
CA VAL A 144 -4.25 11.07 5.29
C VAL A 144 -5.24 9.98 4.91
N ILE A 145 -5.91 10.16 3.78
CA ILE A 145 -6.94 9.23 3.29
C ILE A 145 -6.33 7.88 2.91
N ARG A 146 -5.14 7.85 2.29
CA ARG A 146 -4.37 6.64 1.99
C ARG A 146 -4.03 5.88 3.27
N GLU A 147 -3.41 6.52 4.26
CA GLU A 147 -3.01 5.88 5.50
C GLU A 147 -4.21 5.33 6.30
N MET A 148 -5.32 6.07 6.33
CA MET A 148 -6.57 5.59 6.93
C MET A 148 -7.12 4.36 6.20
N SER A 149 -6.95 4.27 4.88
CA SER A 149 -7.34 3.07 4.11
C SER A 149 -6.45 1.86 4.42
N PHE A 150 -5.14 2.07 4.65
CA PHE A 150 -4.23 1.02 5.08
C PHE A 150 -4.58 0.51 6.47
N ALA A 151 -4.91 1.43 7.40
CA ALA A 151 -5.44 1.07 8.72
C ALA A 151 -6.72 0.24 8.61
N GLY A 152 -7.65 0.67 7.77
CA GLY A 152 -8.92 -0.02 7.53
C GLY A 152 -8.75 -1.43 6.94
N GLY A 153 -7.89 -1.58 5.93
CA GLY A 153 -7.58 -2.88 5.33
C GLY A 153 -6.93 -3.84 6.32
N ALA A 154 -6.07 -3.33 7.20
CA ALA A 154 -5.45 -4.12 8.26
C ALA A 154 -6.45 -4.57 9.32
N TRP A 155 -7.36 -3.70 9.74
CA TRP A 155 -8.43 -4.06 10.67
C TRP A 155 -9.41 -5.08 10.07
N ILE A 156 -9.64 -5.05 8.76
CA ILE A 156 -10.37 -6.11 8.07
C ILE A 156 -9.63 -7.46 8.17
N LEU A 157 -8.31 -7.48 7.93
CA LEU A 157 -7.50 -8.70 8.10
C LEU A 157 -7.55 -9.22 9.54
N ALA A 158 -7.45 -8.32 10.53
CA ALA A 158 -7.59 -8.68 11.94
C ALA A 158 -8.99 -9.26 12.22
N GLY A 159 -10.05 -8.62 11.70
CA GLY A 159 -11.42 -9.09 11.81
C GLY A 159 -11.64 -10.49 11.22
N ASN A 160 -11.04 -10.78 10.07
CA ASN A 160 -11.08 -12.11 9.44
C ASN A 160 -10.42 -13.20 10.30
N ALA A 161 -9.39 -12.84 11.06
CA ALA A 161 -8.71 -13.75 11.99
C ALA A 161 -9.38 -13.82 13.39
N MET A 162 -10.43 -13.03 13.65
CA MET A 162 -11.14 -12.98 14.93
C MET A 162 -12.41 -13.84 14.97
N ARG A 163 -12.75 -14.31 16.18
CA ARG A 163 -14.06 -14.90 16.51
C ARG A 163 -14.86 -13.92 17.38
N GLY A 164 -16.19 -13.89 17.23
CA GLY A 164 -17.09 -13.07 18.07
C GLY A 164 -17.35 -11.64 17.54
N GLN A 165 -17.99 -10.80 18.38
CA GLN A 165 -18.55 -9.51 17.96
C GLN A 165 -17.51 -8.46 17.50
N GLY A 166 -16.25 -8.56 17.96
CA GLY A 166 -15.18 -7.64 17.52
C GLY A 166 -14.88 -7.73 16.01
N LYS A 167 -15.16 -8.88 15.39
CA LYS A 167 -15.00 -9.11 13.95
C LYS A 167 -15.83 -8.14 13.10
N SER A 168 -17.13 -8.04 13.38
CA SER A 168 -18.05 -7.23 12.54
C SER A 168 -17.75 -5.75 12.65
N LYS A 169 -17.36 -5.26 13.83
CA LYS A 169 -16.97 -3.86 14.05
C LYS A 169 -15.73 -3.50 13.23
N LEU A 170 -14.66 -4.28 13.33
CA LEU A 170 -13.42 -4.01 12.58
C LEU A 170 -13.64 -4.04 11.06
N ILE A 171 -14.40 -5.03 10.57
CA ILE A 171 -14.72 -5.12 9.14
C ILE A 171 -15.55 -3.90 8.68
N THR A 172 -16.52 -3.47 9.49
CA THR A 172 -17.37 -2.31 9.17
C THR A 172 -16.56 -1.02 9.12
N VAL A 173 -15.73 -0.78 10.14
CA VAL A 173 -14.85 0.41 10.18
C VAL A 173 -13.90 0.40 8.99
N GLY A 174 -13.21 -0.72 8.74
CA GLY A 174 -12.28 -0.81 7.63
C GLY A 174 -12.95 -0.62 6.26
N ARG A 175 -14.16 -1.17 6.09
CA ARG A 175 -14.96 -0.96 4.87
C ARG A 175 -15.27 0.52 4.64
N VAL A 176 -15.68 1.25 5.68
CA VAL A 176 -16.01 2.68 5.57
C VAL A 176 -14.77 3.49 5.22
N LEU A 177 -13.63 3.23 5.87
CA LEU A 177 -12.37 3.92 5.56
C LEU A 177 -11.91 3.68 4.12
N ILE A 178 -11.98 2.43 3.63
CA ILE A 178 -11.67 2.10 2.24
C ILE A 178 -12.66 2.78 1.29
N ALA A 179 -13.96 2.78 1.59
CA ALA A 179 -14.97 3.42 0.75
C ALA A 179 -14.72 4.92 0.59
N ILE A 180 -14.41 5.62 1.68
CA ILE A 180 -14.06 7.05 1.67
C ILE A 180 -12.83 7.27 0.80
N ALA A 181 -11.78 6.46 0.98
CA ALA A 181 -10.57 6.60 0.19
C ALA A 181 -10.79 6.38 -1.30
N VAL A 182 -11.52 5.32 -1.65
CA VAL A 182 -11.85 4.99 -3.03
C VAL A 182 -12.68 6.10 -3.68
N LEU A 183 -13.68 6.65 -2.99
CA LEU A 183 -14.48 7.77 -3.52
C LEU A 183 -13.64 9.04 -3.70
N PHE A 184 -12.85 9.39 -2.69
CA PHE A 184 -11.97 10.56 -2.72
C PHE A 184 -10.96 10.45 -3.87
N PHE A 185 -10.26 9.32 -3.99
CA PHE A 185 -9.34 9.08 -5.10
C PHE A 185 -10.04 9.08 -6.45
N GLY A 186 -11.28 8.58 -6.52
CA GLY A 186 -12.09 8.65 -7.73
C GLY A 186 -12.28 10.09 -8.23
N VAL A 187 -12.63 11.01 -7.32
CA VAL A 187 -12.75 12.45 -7.64
C VAL A 187 -11.41 13.04 -8.07
N GLU A 188 -10.34 12.77 -7.32
CA GLU A 188 -8.99 13.24 -7.64
C GLU A 188 -8.53 12.85 -9.05
N HIS A 189 -8.91 11.67 -9.56
CA HIS A 189 -8.56 11.25 -10.91
C HIS A 189 -9.28 12.03 -12.02
N PHE A 190 -10.48 12.54 -11.76
CA PHE A 190 -11.17 13.42 -12.71
C PHE A 190 -10.59 14.83 -12.68
N LEU A 191 -10.16 15.31 -11.51
CA LEU A 191 -9.53 16.63 -11.37
C LEU A 191 -8.08 16.62 -11.87
N HIS A 192 -7.37 15.50 -11.71
CA HIS A 192 -5.94 15.36 -11.98
C HIS A 192 -5.60 14.06 -12.76
N PRO A 193 -6.14 13.89 -13.99
CA PRO A 193 -6.01 12.63 -14.75
C PRO A 193 -4.58 12.31 -15.21
N ALA A 194 -3.65 13.27 -15.12
CA ALA A 194 -2.24 13.06 -15.45
C ALA A 194 -1.44 12.39 -14.33
N GLY A 195 -1.95 12.38 -13.08
CA GLY A 195 -1.32 11.69 -11.96
C GLY A 195 -1.24 10.18 -12.17
N CYS A 196 -0.34 9.50 -11.47
CA CYS A 196 -0.28 8.03 -11.48
C CYS A 196 -1.62 7.44 -11.01
N PRO A 197 -2.18 6.47 -11.75
CA PRO A 197 -3.52 5.96 -11.50
C PRO A 197 -3.59 5.07 -10.25
N GLY A 198 -4.65 5.17 -9.46
CA GLY A 198 -4.87 4.40 -8.24
C GLY A 198 -4.80 5.29 -7.00
N VAL A 199 -3.58 5.54 -6.50
CA VAL A 199 -3.33 6.45 -5.37
C VAL A 199 -2.78 7.78 -5.90
N PRO A 200 -3.57 8.88 -5.91
CA PRO A 200 -3.30 10.09 -6.69
C PRO A 200 -2.35 11.08 -6.00
N LEU A 201 -1.10 10.66 -5.80
CA LEU A 201 -0.04 11.49 -5.21
C LEU A 201 0.55 12.48 -6.25
N GLU A 202 1.78 12.95 -6.01
CA GLU A 202 2.45 13.97 -6.82
C GLU A 202 2.95 13.46 -8.17
N LYS A 203 3.36 12.18 -8.25
CA LYS A 203 3.98 11.62 -9.44
C LYS A 203 2.99 11.55 -10.61
N LEU A 204 3.43 12.04 -11.76
CA LEU A 204 2.69 11.97 -13.01
C LEU A 204 2.93 10.65 -13.72
N THR A 205 1.90 10.14 -14.40
CA THR A 205 2.03 9.01 -15.32
C THR A 205 2.96 9.41 -16.47
N PRO A 206 4.07 8.68 -16.71
CA PRO A 206 5.04 9.07 -17.74
C PRO A 206 4.44 9.18 -19.13
N ALA A 207 5.01 10.08 -19.94
CA ALA A 207 4.50 10.36 -21.29
C ALA A 207 4.58 9.15 -22.25
N TRP A 208 5.51 8.22 -22.01
CA TRP A 208 5.68 7.00 -22.80
C TRP A 208 4.61 5.93 -22.54
N ILE A 209 3.76 6.10 -21.52
CA ILE A 209 2.62 5.21 -21.29
C ILE A 209 1.48 5.59 -22.25
N PRO A 210 1.09 4.69 -23.18
CA PRO A 210 0.02 4.97 -24.13
C PRO A 210 -1.30 5.23 -23.41
N GLY A 211 -2.05 6.24 -23.85
CA GLY A 211 -3.38 6.54 -23.30
C GLY A 211 -3.41 6.96 -21.83
N ARG A 212 -2.29 7.47 -21.27
CA ARG A 212 -2.17 7.81 -19.83
C ARG A 212 -3.34 8.60 -19.23
N LEU A 213 -3.89 9.59 -19.94
CA LEU A 213 -5.03 10.38 -19.47
C LEU A 213 -6.32 9.57 -19.45
N PHE A 214 -6.54 8.73 -20.46
CA PHE A 214 -7.67 7.82 -20.52
C PHE A 214 -7.62 6.82 -19.37
N ILE A 215 -6.45 6.26 -19.07
CA ILE A 215 -6.26 5.36 -17.91
C ILE A 215 -6.59 6.09 -16.59
N GLY A 216 -6.19 7.36 -16.46
CA GLY A 216 -6.53 8.20 -15.32
C GLY A 216 -8.05 8.32 -15.13
N TYR A 217 -8.78 8.76 -16.17
CA TYR A 217 -10.24 8.88 -16.12
C TYR A 217 -10.96 7.54 -15.91
N LEU A 218 -10.51 6.48 -16.58
CA LEU A 218 -11.06 5.13 -16.42
C LEU A 218 -10.89 4.64 -14.98
N THR A 219 -9.71 4.86 -14.39
CA THR A 219 -9.45 4.53 -12.99
C THR A 219 -10.36 5.33 -12.06
N GLY A 220 -10.54 6.63 -12.31
CA GLY A 220 -11.49 7.47 -11.57
C GLY A 220 -12.92 6.94 -11.62
N ALA A 221 -13.41 6.54 -12.79
CA ALA A 221 -14.75 5.98 -12.97
C ALA A 221 -14.92 4.64 -12.21
N ILE A 222 -13.94 3.73 -12.31
CA ILE A 222 -13.94 2.45 -11.59
C ILE A 222 -13.96 2.69 -10.07
N LEU A 223 -13.12 3.61 -9.58
CA LEU A 223 -13.06 4.00 -8.18
C LEU A 223 -14.42 4.53 -7.70
N LEU A 224 -15.04 5.49 -8.39
CA LEU A 224 -16.33 6.06 -7.97
C LEU A 224 -17.45 5.01 -7.91
N VAL A 225 -17.56 4.17 -8.95
CA VAL A 225 -18.59 3.11 -8.99
C VAL A 225 -18.37 2.08 -7.89
N ALA A 226 -17.13 1.60 -7.72
CA ALA A 226 -16.80 0.63 -6.68
C ALA A 226 -16.98 1.22 -5.27
N GLY A 227 -16.52 2.45 -5.05
CA GLY A 227 -16.64 3.17 -3.78
C GLY A 227 -18.08 3.34 -3.34
N ALA A 228 -18.98 3.74 -4.25
CA ALA A 228 -20.41 3.86 -3.95
C ALA A 228 -21.03 2.50 -3.57
N ARG A 229 -20.68 1.42 -4.28
CA ARG A 229 -21.16 0.06 -3.97
C ARG A 229 -20.66 -0.43 -2.62
N ILE A 230 -19.39 -0.19 -2.30
CA ILE A 230 -18.78 -0.56 -1.03
C ILE A 230 -19.41 0.23 0.13
N LEU A 231 -19.58 1.55 -0.03
CA LEU A 231 -20.16 2.42 1.00
C LEU A 231 -21.59 2.02 1.35
N LEU A 232 -22.41 1.76 0.31
CA LEU A 232 -23.81 1.35 0.45
C LEU A 232 -23.99 -0.11 0.86
N ALA A 233 -22.89 -0.85 1.10
CA ALA A 233 -22.92 -2.27 1.43
C ALA A 233 -23.58 -3.17 0.35
N ARG A 234 -23.58 -2.75 -0.93
CA ARG A 234 -24.26 -3.44 -2.02
C ARG A 234 -23.27 -4.13 -2.93
N LYS A 235 -23.35 -5.47 -3.03
CA LYS A 235 -22.42 -6.29 -3.84
C LYS A 235 -20.95 -6.00 -3.49
N THR A 236 -20.65 -5.73 -2.21
CA THR A 236 -19.33 -5.31 -1.72
C THR A 236 -18.22 -6.25 -2.15
N ARG A 237 -18.43 -7.57 -2.07
CA ARG A 237 -17.45 -8.57 -2.50
C ARG A 237 -17.07 -8.36 -3.97
N ILE A 238 -18.06 -8.27 -4.85
CA ILE A 238 -17.85 -8.11 -6.29
C ILE A 238 -17.13 -6.79 -6.60
N ALA A 239 -17.59 -5.68 -6.00
CA ALA A 239 -16.99 -4.37 -6.21
C ALA A 239 -15.52 -4.35 -5.74
N ALA A 240 -15.23 -4.88 -4.56
CA ALA A 240 -13.88 -4.97 -4.02
C ALA A 240 -12.98 -5.93 -4.82
N THR A 241 -13.50 -7.06 -5.31
CA THR A 241 -12.74 -7.96 -6.19
C THR A 241 -12.33 -7.26 -7.48
N TYR A 242 -13.28 -6.65 -8.21
CA TYR A 242 -12.96 -5.98 -9.48
C TYR A 242 -12.03 -4.78 -9.28
N LEU A 243 -12.28 -3.95 -8.25
CA LEU A 243 -11.42 -2.82 -7.95
C LEU A 243 -10.02 -3.28 -7.56
N GLY A 244 -9.91 -4.28 -6.68
CA GLY A 244 -8.62 -4.85 -6.29
C GLY A 244 -7.87 -5.45 -7.48
N THR A 245 -8.56 -6.16 -8.38
CA THR A 245 -7.99 -6.63 -9.65
C THR A 245 -7.49 -5.47 -10.51
N TRP A 246 -8.28 -4.40 -10.66
CA TRP A 246 -7.86 -3.21 -11.41
C TRP A 246 -6.57 -2.61 -10.84
N ILE A 247 -6.49 -2.41 -9.52
CA ILE A 247 -5.30 -1.84 -8.87
C ILE A 247 -4.09 -2.78 -9.02
N VAL A 248 -4.25 -4.10 -8.90
CA VAL A 248 -3.15 -5.06 -9.17
C VAL A 248 -2.68 -4.96 -10.62
N LEU A 249 -3.59 -4.81 -11.59
CA LEU A 249 -3.22 -4.60 -13.00
C LEU A 249 -2.44 -3.29 -13.17
N LEU A 250 -2.85 -2.20 -12.51
CA LEU A 250 -2.07 -0.96 -12.50
C LEU A 250 -0.68 -1.19 -11.91
N VAL A 251 -0.57 -1.91 -10.78
CA VAL A 251 0.73 -2.24 -10.17
C VAL A 251 1.63 -2.99 -11.15
N LEU A 252 1.11 -3.99 -11.86
CA LEU A 252 1.90 -4.81 -12.77
C LEU A 252 2.26 -4.08 -14.08
N PHE A 253 1.32 -3.35 -14.67
CA PHE A 253 1.45 -2.81 -16.03
C PHE A 253 1.77 -1.32 -16.10
N ILE A 254 1.62 -0.58 -15.00
CA ILE A 254 1.97 0.85 -14.90
C ILE A 254 3.12 1.03 -13.92
N TYR A 255 2.94 0.64 -12.66
CA TYR A 255 3.96 0.86 -11.63
C TYR A 255 5.18 -0.05 -11.80
N GLY A 256 5.03 -1.28 -12.29
CA GLY A 256 6.15 -2.18 -12.60
C GLY A 256 7.09 -1.58 -13.65
N PRO A 257 6.60 -1.18 -14.83
CA PRO A 257 7.40 -0.46 -15.83
C PRO A 257 8.00 0.86 -15.31
N ILE A 258 7.24 1.66 -14.54
CA ILE A 258 7.75 2.88 -13.91
C ILE A 258 8.93 2.57 -12.98
N LEU A 259 8.77 1.56 -12.11
CA LEU A 259 9.80 1.10 -11.19
C LEU A 259 11.06 0.66 -11.94
N ILE A 260 10.93 -0.15 -12.98
CA ILE A 260 12.05 -0.61 -13.81
C ILE A 260 12.78 0.58 -14.43
N ALA A 261 12.05 1.54 -15.01
CA ALA A 261 12.66 2.75 -15.57
C ALA A 261 13.39 3.58 -14.50
N GLN A 262 12.81 3.72 -13.30
CA GLN A 262 13.44 4.46 -12.20
C GLN A 262 14.67 3.75 -11.62
N MET A 263 14.81 2.43 -11.76
CA MET A 263 16.02 1.71 -11.35
C MET A 263 17.26 2.14 -12.14
N SER A 264 17.08 2.66 -13.36
CA SER A 264 18.14 3.19 -14.21
C SER A 264 18.55 4.63 -13.85
N ASP A 265 17.79 5.33 -13.00
CA ASP A 265 18.12 6.69 -12.58
C ASP A 265 19.39 6.67 -11.69
N PRO A 266 20.36 7.60 -11.83
CA PRO A 266 21.51 7.64 -10.94
C PRO A 266 21.15 8.00 -9.48
N SER A 267 20.02 8.69 -9.26
CA SER A 267 19.58 9.15 -7.94
C SER A 267 19.00 8.03 -7.09
N THR A 268 19.56 7.85 -5.89
CA THR A 268 18.98 6.95 -4.89
C THR A 268 17.56 7.36 -4.50
N ALA A 269 17.28 8.67 -4.40
CA ALA A 269 15.96 9.17 -4.04
C ALA A 269 14.92 8.81 -5.10
N ALA A 270 15.26 8.92 -6.39
CA ALA A 270 14.36 8.53 -7.48
C ALA A 270 14.07 7.02 -7.49
N LYS A 271 15.07 6.18 -7.19
CA LYS A 271 14.88 4.73 -7.04
C LYS A 271 13.94 4.40 -5.88
N VAL A 272 14.19 4.98 -4.70
CA VAL A 272 13.35 4.79 -3.50
C VAL A 272 11.92 5.26 -3.76
N GLU A 273 11.75 6.42 -4.40
CA GLU A 273 10.43 6.92 -4.79
C GLU A 273 9.69 5.89 -5.67
N GLY A 274 10.33 5.35 -6.70
CA GLY A 274 9.70 4.34 -7.55
C GLY A 274 9.27 3.08 -6.80
N ILE A 275 10.11 2.60 -5.89
CA ILE A 275 9.77 1.48 -5.01
C ILE A 275 8.56 1.82 -4.15
N ASN A 276 8.52 3.02 -3.56
CA ASN A 276 7.45 3.45 -2.68
C ASN A 276 6.11 3.57 -3.41
N TYR A 277 6.08 4.14 -4.62
CA TYR A 277 4.85 4.20 -5.43
C TYR A 277 4.33 2.80 -5.82
N PHE A 278 5.23 1.86 -6.15
CA PHE A 278 4.86 0.47 -6.41
C PHE A 278 4.28 -0.20 -5.14
N ALA A 279 4.98 -0.07 -4.02
CA ALA A 279 4.62 -0.69 -2.75
C ALA A 279 3.33 -0.10 -2.16
N ASP A 280 3.16 1.22 -2.16
CA ASP A 280 1.96 1.92 -1.68
C ASP A 280 0.71 1.45 -2.43
N THR A 281 0.81 1.41 -3.77
CA THR A 281 -0.32 1.03 -4.61
C THR A 281 -0.66 -0.46 -4.45
N LEU A 282 0.36 -1.31 -4.27
CA LEU A 282 0.16 -2.73 -3.95
C LEU A 282 -0.47 -2.92 -2.56
N LEU A 283 -0.08 -2.12 -1.57
CA LEU A 283 -0.69 -2.15 -0.24
C LEU A 283 -2.15 -1.72 -0.29
N PHE A 284 -2.46 -0.71 -1.11
CA PHE A 284 -3.83 -0.27 -1.35
C PHE A 284 -4.68 -1.37 -2.00
N ALA A 285 -4.12 -2.08 -2.99
CA ALA A 285 -4.77 -3.27 -3.56
C ALA A 285 -5.03 -4.33 -2.48
N GLY A 286 -4.06 -4.59 -1.60
CA GLY A 286 -4.19 -5.50 -0.47
C GLY A 286 -5.35 -5.10 0.44
N ALA A 287 -5.45 -3.82 0.80
CA ALA A 287 -6.52 -3.28 1.63
C ALA A 287 -7.90 -3.49 0.98
N VAL A 288 -8.04 -3.19 -0.31
CA VAL A 288 -9.29 -3.41 -1.05
C VAL A 288 -9.63 -4.91 -1.15
N LEU A 289 -8.65 -5.77 -1.45
CA LEU A 289 -8.87 -7.22 -1.58
C LEU A 289 -9.17 -7.89 -0.24
N SER A 290 -8.68 -7.37 0.89
CA SER A 290 -9.03 -7.89 2.20
C SER A 290 -10.52 -7.68 2.51
N LEU A 291 -11.12 -6.61 2.00
CA LEU A 291 -12.56 -6.40 2.09
C LEU A 291 -13.37 -7.44 1.29
N ALA A 292 -12.88 -7.80 0.10
CA ALA A 292 -13.49 -8.87 -0.69
C ALA A 292 -13.43 -10.21 0.06
N SER A 293 -12.29 -10.53 0.69
CA SER A 293 -12.13 -11.78 1.46
C SER A 293 -13.01 -11.81 2.72
N ALA A 294 -13.29 -10.66 3.33
CA ALA A 294 -14.16 -10.54 4.51
C ALA A 294 -15.67 -10.61 4.21
N THR A 295 -16.08 -10.46 2.94
CA THR A 295 -17.48 -10.46 2.55
C THR A 295 -17.87 -11.81 1.96
N PRO A 296 -18.91 -12.51 2.47
CA PRO A 296 -19.37 -13.79 1.90
C PRO A 296 -19.78 -13.68 0.42
N ARG A 297 -19.79 -14.82 -0.30
CA ARG A 297 -20.44 -14.89 -1.61
C ARG A 297 -21.94 -14.67 -1.42
N THR A 298 -22.51 -13.83 -2.28
CA THR A 298 -23.94 -13.88 -2.56
C THR A 298 -24.05 -14.83 -3.74
N ASP A 299 -24.48 -16.07 -3.47
CA ASP A 299 -24.81 -17.02 -4.53
C ASP A 299 -25.93 -16.46 -5.43
#